data_AF-X1UAL3-F1
#
_entry.id   AF-X1UAL3-F1
#
_cell.length_a   1.000
_cell.length_b   1.000
_cell.length_c   1.000
_cell.angle_alpha   90.00
_cell.angle_beta   90.00
_cell.angle_gamma   90.00
#
_symmetry.space_group_name_H-M   'P 1'
#
loop_
_entity.id
_entity.type
_entity.pdbx_description
1 polymer ?
#
loop_
_entity_poly.entity_id
_entity_poly.type
_entity_poly.pdbx_seq_one_letter_code
_entity_poly.pdbx_strand_id
1 'polypeptide(L)'
;MVLEAKKEGKDPLDGKEQARKYARALNVRFIILSNGNLHYFWDIEVGNPHIITTFPTSTSIKYKKSFKPNPNNLINEHIESDYIAISQKPDYKDAPSWIYEQTRSVFIEENKLKFLRDYQIRAITSLQDAVKEGKSRFLFEMATGTGKTLIAAGVIKLFLRTGNAKRVLFLVDRLELEDQAQKNFVRYLKNDYKSV
;
A
#
# COMPACT_ATOMS: atom_id res chain seq x y z
N MET A 1 17.57 19.24 2.86
CA MET A 1 16.52 19.36 1.83
C MET A 1 16.97 20.46 0.88
N VAL A 2 16.72 20.31 -0.41
CA VAL A 2 16.99 21.35 -1.42
C VAL A 2 15.67 21.97 -1.86
N LEU A 3 15.66 23.29 -2.08
CA LEU A 3 14.58 23.98 -2.75
C LEU A 3 15.12 24.56 -4.05
N GLU A 4 14.49 24.24 -5.17
CA GLU A 4 14.81 24.78 -6.49
C GLU A 4 13.61 25.62 -6.93
N ALA A 5 13.88 26.91 -7.15
CA ALA A 5 12.87 27.87 -7.59
C ALA A 5 13.04 28.21 -9.07
N LYS A 6 11.93 28.34 -9.79
CA LYS A 6 11.85 28.89 -11.14
C LYS A 6 11.04 30.18 -11.16
N LYS A 7 11.15 30.92 -12.25
CA LYS A 7 10.30 32.10 -12.51
C LYS A 7 8.84 31.67 -12.53
N GLU A 8 7.94 32.57 -12.13
CA GLU A 8 6.50 32.30 -12.01
C GLU A 8 5.88 31.67 -13.27
N GLY A 9 6.22 32.20 -14.45
CA GLY A 9 5.70 31.68 -15.73
C GLY A 9 6.35 30.38 -16.22
N LYS A 10 7.23 29.73 -15.44
CA LYS A 10 7.86 28.45 -15.80
C LYS A 10 7.33 27.32 -14.94
N ASP A 11 7.32 26.11 -15.50
CA ASP A 11 6.96 24.91 -14.74
C ASP A 11 8.07 24.60 -13.71
N PRO A 12 7.76 24.39 -12.42
CA PRO A 12 8.74 23.95 -11.43
C PRO A 12 9.51 22.68 -11.83
N LEU A 13 8.90 21.79 -12.61
CA LEU A 13 9.50 20.54 -13.09
C LEU A 13 10.67 20.78 -14.06
N ASP A 14 10.76 21.95 -14.70
CA ASP A 14 11.92 22.33 -15.52
C ASP A 14 13.23 22.30 -14.70
N GLY A 15 13.13 22.51 -13.38
CA GLY A 15 14.26 22.45 -12.45
C GLY A 15 14.61 21.04 -11.95
N LYS A 16 13.86 20.01 -12.33
CA LYS A 16 13.93 18.67 -11.69
C LYS A 16 15.33 18.06 -11.71
N GLU A 17 15.98 18.01 -12.87
CA GLU A 17 17.31 17.40 -12.98
C GLU A 17 18.40 18.24 -12.30
N GLN A 18 18.30 19.56 -12.35
CA GLN A 18 19.17 20.47 -11.62
C GLN A 18 19.06 20.26 -10.11
N ALA A 19 17.84 20.24 -9.59
CA ALA A 19 17.58 20.00 -8.17
C ALA A 19 18.07 18.62 -7.72
N ARG A 20 17.91 17.58 -8.56
CA ARG A 20 18.42 16.23 -8.30
C ARG A 20 19.94 16.21 -8.18
N LYS A 21 20.66 16.92 -9.06
CA LYS A 21 22.13 17.04 -8.99
C LYS A 21 22.57 17.68 -7.69
N TYR A 22 21.96 18.79 -7.28
CA TYR A 22 22.26 19.44 -5.99
C TYR A 22 21.94 18.54 -4.80
N ALA A 23 20.79 17.86 -4.83
CA ALA A 23 20.39 16.97 -3.75
C ALA A 23 21.39 15.82 -3.54
N ARG A 24 21.88 15.22 -4.63
CA ARG A 24 22.92 14.19 -4.59
C ARG A 24 24.25 14.72 -4.08
N ALA A 25 24.69 15.89 -4.57
CA ALA A 25 25.94 16.52 -4.14
C ALA A 25 25.94 16.86 -2.64
N LEU A 26 24.79 17.28 -2.11
CA LEU A 26 24.61 17.62 -0.69
C LEU A 26 24.18 16.42 0.17
N ASN A 27 24.07 15.22 -0.42
CA ASN A 27 23.59 14.01 0.23
C ASN A 27 22.24 14.21 0.97
N VAL A 28 21.28 14.87 0.32
CA VAL A 28 19.93 15.10 0.86
C VAL A 28 18.86 14.38 0.04
N ARG A 29 17.89 13.79 0.75
CA ARG A 29 16.82 12.98 0.16
C ARG A 29 15.66 13.79 -0.45
N PHE A 30 15.35 14.94 0.14
CA PHE A 30 14.12 15.68 -0.19
C PHE A 30 14.42 16.93 -1.00
N ILE A 31 13.57 17.16 -2.00
CA ILE A 31 13.57 18.31 -2.90
C ILE A 31 12.20 18.98 -2.87
N ILE A 32 12.17 20.31 -2.87
CA ILE A 32 11.00 21.12 -3.20
C ILE A 32 11.27 21.81 -4.53
N LEU A 33 10.37 21.66 -5.50
CA LEU A 33 10.38 22.44 -6.74
C LEU A 33 9.27 23.47 -6.65
N SER A 34 9.56 24.73 -6.97
CA SER A 34 8.59 25.82 -6.83
C SER A 34 8.72 26.85 -7.95
N ASN A 35 7.61 27.46 -8.35
CA ASN A 35 7.61 28.69 -9.15
C ASN A 35 6.88 29.84 -8.44
N GLY A 36 6.51 29.68 -7.17
CA GLY A 36 5.70 30.63 -6.41
C GLY A 36 4.21 30.31 -6.39
N ASN A 37 3.65 29.76 -7.48
CA ASN A 37 2.23 29.41 -7.59
C ASN A 37 1.98 27.90 -7.42
N LEU A 38 2.88 27.09 -7.94
CA LEU A 38 2.84 25.63 -7.91
C LEU A 38 4.07 25.10 -7.18
N HIS A 39 3.84 24.12 -6.33
CA HIS A 39 4.88 23.49 -5.52
C HIS A 39 4.83 21.98 -5.66
N TYR A 40 5.98 21.37 -5.86
CA TYR A 40 6.15 19.93 -5.80
C TYR A 40 7.04 19.53 -4.64
N PHE A 41 6.65 18.48 -3.94
CA PHE A 41 7.54 17.76 -3.05
C PHE A 41 8.05 16.50 -3.73
N TRP A 42 9.35 16.24 -3.59
CA TRP A 42 9.96 15.05 -4.16
C TRP A 42 10.90 14.39 -3.16
N ASP A 43 10.62 13.13 -2.91
CA ASP A 43 11.51 12.19 -2.24
C ASP A 43 12.31 11.44 -3.32
N ILE A 44 13.61 11.69 -3.44
CA ILE A 44 14.43 11.11 -4.52
C ILE A 44 14.62 9.59 -4.37
N GLU A 45 14.37 9.06 -3.17
CA GLU A 45 14.38 7.62 -2.91
C GLU A 45 13.01 6.97 -3.20
N VAL A 46 11.94 7.77 -3.27
CA VAL A 46 10.56 7.26 -3.35
C VAL A 46 9.77 7.99 -4.44
N GLY A 47 9.74 7.37 -5.62
CA GLY A 47 8.83 7.77 -6.70
C GLY A 47 9.15 9.12 -7.36
N ASN A 48 8.09 9.75 -7.89
CA ASN A 48 8.17 11.00 -8.65
C ASN A 48 7.71 12.22 -7.82
N PRO A 49 8.07 13.45 -8.23
CA PRO A 49 7.54 14.66 -7.64
C PRO A 49 6.01 14.65 -7.65
N HIS A 50 5.39 15.08 -6.54
CA HIS A 50 3.95 15.27 -6.44
C HIS A 50 3.63 16.67 -5.96
N ILE A 51 2.48 17.19 -6.38
CA ILE A 51 2.02 18.53 -6.02
C ILE A 51 1.73 18.58 -4.52
N ILE A 52 2.13 19.68 -3.89
CA ILE A 52 1.78 20.02 -2.51
C ILE A 52 1.08 21.37 -2.48
N THR A 53 0.05 21.49 -1.65
CA THR A 53 -0.63 22.76 -1.34
C THR A 53 -0.08 23.41 -0.07
N THR A 54 0.75 22.68 0.69
CA THR A 54 1.37 23.17 1.92
C THR A 54 2.78 22.61 2.04
N PHE A 55 3.72 23.45 2.47
CA PHE A 55 5.10 23.03 2.66
C PHE A 55 5.24 22.01 3.79
N PRO A 56 6.15 21.03 3.65
CA PRO A 56 6.36 20.01 4.67
C PRO A 56 6.97 20.62 5.94
N THR A 57 6.36 20.33 7.09
CA THR A 57 6.92 20.69 8.40
C THR A 57 8.14 19.83 8.74
N SER A 58 9.01 20.32 9.62
CA SER A 58 10.20 19.58 10.09
C SER A 58 9.85 18.19 10.65
N THR A 59 8.75 18.08 11.38
CA THR A 59 8.23 16.82 11.92
C THR A 59 7.82 15.86 10.81
N SER A 60 7.12 16.34 9.77
CA SER A 60 6.70 15.48 8.65
C SER A 60 7.90 14.95 7.85
N ILE A 61 8.95 15.76 7.68
CA ILE A 61 10.21 15.36 7.03
C ILE A 61 10.91 14.29 7.85
N LYS A 62 11.02 14.47 9.18
CA LYS A 62 11.62 13.45 10.07
C LYS A 62 10.87 12.12 9.98
N TYR A 63 9.53 12.16 10.00
CA TYR A 63 8.71 10.97 9.85
C TYR A 63 8.95 10.27 8.50
N LYS A 64 8.97 11.03 7.39
CA LYS A 64 9.28 10.47 6.06
C LYS A 64 10.71 9.90 5.98
N LYS A 65 11.69 10.56 6.59
CA LYS A 65 13.09 10.07 6.63
C LYS A 65 13.23 8.73 7.35
N SER A 66 12.40 8.49 8.38
CA SER A 66 12.35 7.19 9.09
C SER A 66 11.73 6.06 8.26
N PHE A 67 11.03 6.38 7.18
CA PHE A 67 10.40 5.40 6.32
C PHE A 67 11.37 4.96 5.21
N LYS A 68 11.78 3.69 5.30
CA LYS A 68 12.63 3.01 4.32
C LYS A 68 11.94 1.72 3.89
N PRO A 69 11.12 1.75 2.82
CA PRO A 69 10.49 0.54 2.31
C PRO A 69 11.56 -0.46 1.87
N ASN A 70 11.30 -1.74 2.08
CA ASN A 70 12.16 -2.82 1.60
C ASN A 70 11.36 -3.69 0.62
N PRO A 71 11.48 -3.44 -0.69
CA PRO A 71 10.76 -4.20 -1.72
C PRO A 71 11.05 -5.70 -1.66
N ASN A 72 12.25 -6.11 -1.23
CA ASN A 72 12.60 -7.53 -1.13
C ASN A 72 11.74 -8.28 -0.12
N ASN A 73 11.36 -7.63 0.99
CA ASN A 73 10.44 -8.24 1.95
C ASN A 73 9.05 -8.46 1.32
N LEU A 74 8.61 -7.54 0.45
CA LEU A 74 7.34 -7.69 -0.27
C LEU A 74 7.41 -8.79 -1.31
N ILE A 75 8.50 -8.86 -2.07
CA ILE A 75 8.69 -9.85 -3.14
C ILE A 75 8.78 -11.28 -2.55
N ASN A 76 9.43 -11.44 -1.40
CA ASN A 76 9.67 -12.74 -0.78
C ASN A 76 8.59 -13.15 0.24
N GLU A 77 7.57 -12.31 0.48
CA GLU A 77 6.46 -12.68 1.35
C GLU A 77 5.66 -13.82 0.73
N HIS A 78 5.48 -14.91 1.48
CA HIS A 78 4.75 -16.07 1.02
C HIS A 78 3.23 -15.86 1.14
N ILE A 79 2.50 -16.00 0.02
CA ILE A 79 1.05 -15.77 -0.06
C ILE A 79 0.34 -17.10 -0.35
N GLU A 80 -0.38 -17.61 0.64
CA GLU A 80 -1.23 -18.78 0.52
C GLU A 80 -2.72 -18.43 0.57
N SER A 81 -3.58 -19.43 0.36
CA SER A 81 -5.03 -19.26 0.43
C SER A 81 -5.49 -18.76 1.81
N ASP A 82 -4.78 -19.09 2.88
CA ASP A 82 -5.10 -18.68 4.25
C ASP A 82 -4.51 -17.32 4.64
N TYR A 83 -3.90 -16.57 3.72
CA TYR A 83 -3.14 -15.35 4.04
C TYR A 83 -3.93 -14.33 4.87
N ILE A 84 -5.25 -14.22 4.66
CA ILE A 84 -6.14 -13.41 5.50
C ILE A 84 -6.62 -14.21 6.74
N ALA A 85 -7.13 -15.43 6.51
CA ALA A 85 -7.69 -16.29 7.55
C ALA A 85 -6.74 -16.55 8.72
N ILE A 86 -5.44 -16.74 8.46
CA ILE A 86 -4.44 -17.03 9.49
C ILE A 86 -4.31 -15.88 10.51
N SER A 87 -4.49 -14.63 10.10
CA SER A 87 -4.53 -13.53 11.08
C SER A 87 -5.89 -13.40 11.75
N GLN A 88 -6.98 -13.78 11.09
CA GLN A 88 -8.30 -13.79 11.72
C GLN A 88 -8.37 -14.81 12.85
N LYS A 89 -7.75 -15.98 12.65
CA LYS A 89 -7.68 -17.07 13.62
C LYS A 89 -6.38 -17.88 13.43
N PRO A 90 -5.29 -17.60 14.18
CA PRO A 90 -4.00 -18.27 13.99
C PRO A 90 -4.01 -19.78 14.28
N ASP A 91 -4.84 -20.20 15.22
CA ASP A 91 -5.02 -21.58 15.69
C ASP A 91 -6.01 -22.39 14.84
N TYR A 92 -6.44 -21.87 13.68
CA TYR A 92 -7.50 -22.50 12.90
C TYR A 92 -7.12 -23.88 12.37
N LYS A 93 -5.83 -24.13 12.11
CA LYS A 93 -5.33 -25.43 11.61
C LYS A 93 -5.40 -26.53 12.67
N ASP A 94 -5.32 -26.16 13.95
CA ASP A 94 -5.33 -27.07 15.09
C ASP A 94 -6.75 -27.38 15.60
N ALA A 95 -7.75 -26.63 15.10
CA ALA A 95 -9.14 -26.80 15.52
C ALA A 95 -9.68 -28.18 15.08
N PRO A 96 -10.31 -28.97 15.97
CA PRO A 96 -10.91 -30.25 15.61
C PRO A 96 -11.88 -30.15 14.42
N SER A 97 -12.67 -29.07 14.38
CA SER A 97 -13.62 -28.78 13.29
C SER A 97 -12.95 -28.43 11.95
N TRP A 98 -11.64 -28.17 11.93
CA TRP A 98 -10.85 -27.99 10.70
C TRP A 98 -10.23 -29.31 10.22
N ILE A 99 -9.90 -30.22 11.13
CA ILE A 99 -9.28 -31.51 10.80
C ILE A 99 -10.22 -32.34 9.92
N TYR A 100 -11.50 -32.40 10.28
CA TYR A 100 -12.50 -33.12 9.48
C TYR A 100 -13.00 -32.28 8.30
N GLU A 101 -12.83 -32.81 7.09
CA GLU A 101 -13.20 -32.10 5.85
C GLU A 101 -14.68 -31.71 5.80
N GLN A 102 -15.56 -32.57 6.34
CA GLN A 102 -17.01 -32.36 6.38
C GLN A 102 -17.39 -31.14 7.23
N THR A 103 -16.62 -30.80 8.26
CA THR A 103 -16.90 -29.69 9.18
C THR A 103 -16.21 -28.39 8.79
N ARG A 104 -15.27 -28.42 7.83
CA ARG A 104 -14.51 -27.22 7.41
C ARG A 104 -15.42 -26.10 6.92
N SER A 105 -16.39 -26.41 6.06
CA SER A 105 -17.29 -25.42 5.49
C SER A 105 -18.09 -24.69 6.57
N VAL A 106 -18.62 -25.45 7.54
CA VAL A 106 -19.36 -24.91 8.68
C VAL A 106 -18.45 -24.05 9.55
N PHE A 107 -17.26 -24.55 9.87
CA PHE A 107 -16.27 -23.83 10.67
C PHE A 107 -15.85 -22.49 10.04
N ILE A 108 -15.63 -22.47 8.71
CA ILE A 108 -15.31 -21.25 7.95
C ILE A 108 -16.45 -20.23 8.07
N GLU A 109 -17.70 -20.68 7.94
CA GLU A 109 -18.88 -19.82 7.99
C GLU A 109 -19.09 -19.23 9.38
N GLU A 110 -19.06 -20.07 10.42
CA GLU A 110 -19.22 -19.68 11.83
C GLU A 110 -18.16 -18.67 12.26
N ASN A 111 -16.89 -18.96 11.95
CA ASN A 111 -15.76 -18.10 12.27
C ASN A 111 -15.57 -16.97 11.27
N LYS A 112 -16.41 -16.92 10.22
CA LYS A 112 -16.42 -15.85 9.22
C LYS A 112 -15.06 -15.68 8.51
N LEU A 113 -14.29 -16.76 8.42
CA LEU A 113 -12.92 -16.78 7.86
C LEU A 113 -12.96 -16.51 6.36
N LYS A 114 -11.93 -15.82 5.86
CA LYS A 114 -11.78 -15.54 4.44
C LYS A 114 -10.48 -16.10 3.89
N PHE A 115 -10.64 -17.04 2.98
CA PHE A 115 -9.57 -17.62 2.19
C PHE A 115 -9.54 -16.97 0.81
N LEU A 116 -8.33 -16.71 0.31
CA LEU A 116 -8.09 -16.25 -1.05
C LEU A 116 -8.32 -17.40 -2.04
N ARG A 117 -8.95 -17.08 -3.16
CA ARG A 117 -9.09 -18.01 -4.30
C ARG A 117 -7.84 -17.98 -5.16
N ASP A 118 -7.59 -19.02 -5.95
CA ASP A 118 -6.35 -19.13 -6.75
C ASP A 118 -6.09 -17.92 -7.67
N TYR A 119 -7.12 -17.38 -8.31
CA TYR A 119 -6.95 -16.19 -9.15
C TYR A 119 -6.59 -14.94 -8.35
N GLN A 120 -7.02 -14.87 -7.08
CA GLN A 120 -6.69 -13.77 -6.18
C GLN A 120 -5.25 -13.87 -5.71
N ILE A 121 -4.79 -15.09 -5.40
CA ILE A 121 -3.38 -15.37 -5.10
C ILE A 121 -2.53 -14.99 -6.30
N ARG A 122 -2.86 -15.49 -7.50
CA ARG A 122 -2.14 -15.12 -8.75
C ARG A 122 -2.08 -13.61 -8.96
N ALA A 123 -3.17 -12.89 -8.71
CA ALA A 123 -3.20 -11.44 -8.84
C ALA A 123 -2.21 -10.74 -7.88
N ILE A 124 -2.12 -11.20 -6.62
CA ILE A 124 -1.17 -10.67 -5.64
C ILE A 124 0.27 -11.05 -6.04
N THR A 125 0.52 -12.27 -6.49
CA THR A 125 1.84 -12.71 -6.96
C THR A 125 2.29 -11.91 -8.19
N SER A 126 1.41 -11.63 -9.15
CA SER A 126 1.73 -10.75 -10.29
C SER A 126 2.09 -9.33 -9.86
N LEU A 127 1.51 -8.85 -8.75
CA LEU A 127 1.94 -7.58 -8.15
C LEU A 127 3.34 -7.69 -7.54
N GLN A 128 3.69 -8.79 -6.86
CA GLN A 128 5.05 -9.02 -6.35
C GLN A 128 6.07 -9.02 -7.50
N ASP A 129 5.75 -9.67 -8.63
CA ASP A 129 6.58 -9.66 -9.83
C ASP A 129 6.74 -8.25 -10.42
N ALA A 130 5.66 -7.49 -10.49
CA ALA A 130 5.71 -6.10 -10.95
C ALA A 130 6.58 -5.22 -10.03
N VAL A 131 6.52 -5.42 -8.70
CA VAL A 131 7.40 -4.75 -7.74
C VAL A 131 8.87 -5.16 -7.95
N LYS A 132 9.13 -6.44 -8.25
CA LYS A 132 10.48 -6.94 -8.58
C LYS A 132 11.05 -6.25 -9.83
N GLU A 133 10.20 -5.90 -10.79
CA GLU A 133 10.56 -5.08 -11.97
C GLU A 133 10.68 -3.57 -11.68
N GLY A 134 10.50 -3.14 -10.41
CA GLY A 134 10.56 -1.74 -10.01
C GLY A 134 9.31 -0.93 -10.34
N LYS A 135 8.19 -1.57 -10.72
CA LYS A 135 6.91 -0.89 -10.95
C LYS A 135 6.31 -0.46 -9.61
N SER A 136 5.72 0.73 -9.60
CA SER A 136 5.09 1.33 -8.41
C SER A 136 3.61 1.66 -8.62
N ARG A 137 3.04 1.25 -9.77
CA ARG A 137 1.65 1.49 -10.17
C ARG A 137 1.10 0.21 -10.75
N PHE A 138 -0.08 -0.18 -10.28
CA PHE A 138 -0.71 -1.46 -10.60
C PHE A 138 -2.17 -1.22 -10.94
N LEU A 139 -2.70 -1.99 -11.89
CA LEU A 139 -4.11 -1.99 -12.26
C LEU A 139 -4.62 -3.43 -12.18
N PHE A 140 -5.69 -3.64 -11.42
CA PHE A 140 -6.38 -4.92 -11.33
C PHE A 140 -7.68 -4.84 -12.12
N GLU A 141 -7.79 -5.64 -13.18
CA GLU A 141 -9.03 -5.80 -13.93
C GLU A 141 -9.81 -6.99 -13.37
N MET A 142 -11.02 -6.75 -12.88
CA MET A 142 -11.82 -7.76 -12.20
C MET A 142 -13.31 -7.59 -12.46
N ALA A 143 -14.01 -8.68 -12.79
CA ALA A 143 -15.47 -8.70 -12.89
C ALA A 143 -16.14 -8.38 -11.54
N THR A 144 -17.36 -7.85 -11.55
CA THR A 144 -18.16 -7.65 -10.32
C THR A 144 -18.44 -8.99 -9.63
N GLY A 145 -18.52 -9.01 -8.29
CA GLY A 145 -18.73 -10.24 -7.51
C GLY A 145 -17.51 -11.16 -7.31
N THR A 146 -16.36 -10.87 -7.92
CA THR A 146 -15.11 -11.67 -7.77
C THR A 146 -14.28 -11.33 -6.52
N GLY A 147 -14.88 -10.67 -5.53
CA GLY A 147 -14.21 -10.38 -4.26
C GLY A 147 -13.08 -9.35 -4.35
N LYS A 148 -13.26 -8.28 -5.13
CA LYS A 148 -12.30 -7.16 -5.25
C LYS A 148 -11.81 -6.64 -3.88
N THR A 149 -12.74 -6.51 -2.92
CA THR A 149 -12.42 -6.03 -1.56
C THR A 149 -11.50 -7.00 -0.80
N LEU A 150 -11.61 -8.30 -1.05
CA LEU A 150 -10.76 -9.30 -0.39
C LEU A 150 -9.33 -9.25 -0.96
N ILE A 151 -9.18 -9.12 -2.29
CA ILE A 151 -7.86 -8.87 -2.90
C ILE A 151 -7.26 -7.57 -2.35
N ALA A 152 -8.05 -6.50 -2.31
CA ALA A 152 -7.59 -5.21 -1.79
C ALA A 152 -7.07 -5.35 -0.36
N ALA A 153 -7.77 -6.09 0.51
CA ALA A 153 -7.31 -6.38 1.87
C ALA A 153 -6.00 -7.20 1.88
N GLY A 154 -5.86 -8.20 1.00
CA GLY A 154 -4.62 -8.97 0.83
C GLY A 154 -3.43 -8.10 0.44
N VAL A 155 -3.62 -7.20 -0.54
CA VAL A 155 -2.59 -6.24 -0.96
C VAL A 155 -2.25 -5.27 0.17
N ILE A 156 -3.25 -4.70 0.85
CA ILE A 156 -3.04 -3.81 2.01
C ILE A 156 -2.21 -4.51 3.08
N LYS A 157 -2.60 -5.74 3.43
CA LYS A 157 -1.89 -6.55 4.41
C LYS A 157 -0.45 -6.80 4.00
N LEU A 158 -0.22 -7.21 2.75
CA LEU A 158 1.12 -7.44 2.19
C LEU A 158 2.02 -6.20 2.34
N PHE A 159 1.55 -5.03 1.90
CA PHE A 159 2.33 -3.79 1.95
C PHE A 159 2.62 -3.35 3.40
N LEU A 160 1.64 -3.43 4.29
CA LEU A 160 1.82 -3.04 5.69
C LEU A 160 2.74 -4.03 6.42
N ARG A 161 2.54 -5.34 6.23
CA ARG A 161 3.26 -6.41 6.93
C ARG A 161 4.74 -6.44 6.57
N THR A 162 5.04 -6.11 5.32
CA THR A 162 6.41 -6.09 4.80
C THR A 162 7.12 -4.75 5.02
N GLY A 163 6.44 -3.77 5.64
CA GLY A 163 6.97 -2.44 5.92
C GLY A 163 7.07 -1.52 4.69
N ASN A 164 6.40 -1.89 3.59
CA ASN A 164 6.37 -1.12 2.35
C ASN A 164 5.24 -0.09 2.29
N ALA A 165 4.36 -0.09 3.29
CA ALA A 165 3.44 1.01 3.59
C ALA A 165 3.36 1.24 5.11
N LYS A 166 3.10 2.49 5.52
CA LYS A 166 2.75 2.83 6.91
C LYS A 166 1.27 3.19 7.08
N ARG A 167 0.66 3.70 6.00
CA ARG A 167 -0.73 4.12 5.93
C ARG A 167 -1.24 3.80 4.53
N VAL A 168 -2.50 3.43 4.44
CA VAL A 168 -3.20 3.18 3.19
C VAL A 168 -4.42 4.08 3.15
N LEU A 169 -4.66 4.72 2.01
CA LEU A 169 -5.90 5.40 1.69
C LEU A 169 -6.68 4.54 0.70
N PHE A 170 -7.88 4.10 1.06
CA PHE A 170 -8.78 3.38 0.18
C PHE A 170 -9.92 4.32 -0.23
N LEU A 171 -10.12 4.50 -1.54
CA LEU A 171 -11.09 5.43 -2.08
C LEU A 171 -12.21 4.67 -2.78
N VAL A 172 -13.44 5.15 -2.59
CA VAL A 172 -14.66 4.62 -3.22
C VAL A 172 -15.51 5.77 -3.74
N ASP A 173 -16.36 5.48 -4.72
CA ASP A 173 -17.19 6.48 -5.39
C ASP A 173 -18.45 6.86 -4.58
N ARG A 174 -19.03 5.93 -3.83
CA ARG A 174 -20.30 6.11 -3.10
C ARG A 174 -20.17 5.81 -1.61
N LEU A 175 -20.85 6.57 -0.77
CA LEU A 175 -20.87 6.39 0.69
C LEU A 175 -21.31 4.98 1.14
N GLU A 176 -22.31 4.39 0.48
CA GLU A 176 -22.75 3.02 0.81
C GLU A 176 -21.64 1.97 0.58
N LEU A 177 -20.82 2.18 -0.46
CA LEU A 177 -19.67 1.32 -0.75
C LEU A 177 -18.54 1.53 0.25
N GLU A 178 -18.45 2.74 0.83
CA GLU A 178 -17.50 3.07 1.89
C GLU A 178 -17.80 2.26 3.15
N ASP A 179 -19.04 2.30 3.62
CA ASP A 179 -19.49 1.55 4.79
C ASP A 179 -19.26 0.04 4.61
N GLN A 180 -19.55 -0.47 3.40
CA GLN A 180 -19.32 -1.88 3.08
C GLN A 180 -17.83 -2.23 3.06
N ALA A 181 -16.99 -1.39 2.46
CA ALA A 181 -15.55 -1.58 2.43
C ALA A 181 -14.96 -1.53 3.85
N GLN A 182 -15.38 -0.56 4.67
CA GLN A 182 -14.91 -0.39 6.04
C GLN A 182 -15.26 -1.60 6.91
N LYS A 183 -16.52 -2.06 6.87
CA LYS A 183 -16.95 -3.28 7.58
C LYS A 183 -16.12 -4.51 7.16
N ASN A 184 -15.83 -4.63 5.88
CA ASN A 184 -14.99 -5.71 5.35
C ASN A 184 -13.54 -5.61 5.83
N PHE A 185 -12.92 -4.43 5.75
CA PHE A 185 -11.53 -4.26 6.21
C PHE A 185 -11.39 -4.48 7.70
N VAL A 186 -12.31 -3.96 8.53
CA VAL A 186 -12.33 -4.28 9.96
C VAL A 186 -12.44 -5.79 10.17
N ARG A 187 -13.33 -6.48 9.46
CA ARG A 187 -13.47 -7.93 9.57
C ARG A 187 -12.20 -8.70 9.18
N TYR A 188 -11.51 -8.28 8.13
CA TYR A 188 -10.37 -9.00 7.57
C TYR A 188 -9.05 -8.68 8.26
N LEU A 189 -8.88 -7.43 8.70
CA LEU A 189 -7.58 -6.89 9.10
C LEU A 189 -7.54 -6.44 10.55
N LYS A 190 -8.64 -6.44 11.34
CA LYS A 190 -8.63 -5.93 12.74
C LYS A 190 -7.52 -6.50 13.64
N ASN A 191 -7.10 -7.74 13.40
CA ASN A 191 -6.07 -8.41 14.19
C ASN A 191 -4.65 -8.00 13.76
N ASP A 192 -4.51 -7.49 12.53
CA ASP A 192 -3.25 -7.01 11.97
C ASP A 192 -3.11 -5.48 12.11
N TYR A 193 -4.19 -4.73 11.82
CA TYR A 193 -4.19 -3.28 11.65
C TYR A 193 -5.51 -2.62 12.07
N LYS A 194 -5.44 -1.33 12.38
CA LYS A 194 -6.61 -0.49 12.68
C LYS A 194 -7.06 0.26 11.43
N SER A 195 -8.29 0.01 11.00
CA SER A 195 -9.01 0.89 10.08
C SER A 195 -9.57 2.08 10.85
N VAL A 196 -9.33 3.29 10.35
CA VAL A 196 -9.80 4.56 10.93
C VAL A 196 -10.77 5.25 10.00
#